data_AF-A0AB33UBH3-F1
#
_entry.id   AF-A0AB33UBH3-F1
#
_cell.length_a   1.000
_cell.length_b   1.000
_cell.length_c   1.000
_cell.angle_alpha   90.00
_cell.angle_beta   90.00
_cell.angle_gamma   90.00
#
_symmetry.space_group_name_H-M   'P 1'
#
loop_
_entity.id
_entity.type
_entity.pdbx_description
1 polymer ?
#
loop_
_entity_poly.entity_id
_entity_poly.type
_entity_poly.pdbx_seq_one_letter_code
_entity_poly.pdbx_strand_id
1 'polypeptide(L)' 'MWEKIEKLLKEKNMTKNKLATLAGINKNSLIDLKKGRKKSLKFEDVVKIADALDVSLDEFRKG' A
#
# COMPACT_ATOMS: atom_id res chain seq x y z
N MET A 1 -0.44 5.75 -7.14
CA MET A 1 -0.51 4.58 -6.22
C MET A 1 -0.44 5.00 -4.76
N TRP A 2 0.62 5.71 -4.32
CA TRP A 2 0.76 6.15 -2.93
C TRP A 2 -0.38 7.04 -2.42
N GLU A 3 -0.84 8.02 -3.21
CA GLU A 3 -1.91 8.94 -2.78
C GLU A 3 -3.23 8.23 -2.46
N LYS A 4 -3.57 7.19 -3.24
CA LYS A 4 -4.76 6.36 -2.96
C LYS A 4 -4.61 5.60 -1.65
N ILE A 5 -3.44 4.99 -1.44
CA ILE A 5 -3.12 4.32 -0.17
C ILE A 5 -3.23 5.30 0.98
N GLU A 6 -2.67 6.51 0.85
CA GLU A 6 -2.72 7.52 1.91
C GLU A 6 -4.14 8.02 2.19
N LYS A 7 -5.01 8.13 1.17
CA LYS A 7 -6.44 8.39 1.36
C LYS A 7 -7.12 7.25 2.13
N LEU A 8 -6.97 6.01 1.67
CA LEU A 8 -7.56 4.83 2.31
C LEU A 8 -7.06 4.66 3.76
N LEU A 9 -5.78 4.94 4.00
CA LEU A 9 -5.20 4.97 5.34
C LEU A 9 -5.85 6.02 6.23
N LYS A 10 -6.07 7.24 5.73
CA LYS A 10 -6.77 8.29 6.48
C LYS A 10 -8.23 7.90 6.77
N GLU A 11 -8.93 7.35 5.78
CA GLU A 11 -10.32 6.88 5.93
C GLU A 11 -10.43 5.75 6.96
N LYS A 12 -9.50 4.80 6.95
CA LYS A 12 -9.46 3.68 7.92
C LYS A 12 -8.73 4.02 9.23
N ASN A 13 -8.39 5.29 9.47
CA ASN A 13 -7.62 5.76 10.63
C ASN A 13 -6.36 4.91 10.90
N MET A 14 -5.69 4.50 9.83
CA MET A 14 -4.60 3.55 9.83
C MET A 14 -3.29 4.24 9.49
N THR A 15 -2.23 3.91 10.22
CA THR A 15 -0.90 4.47 9.92
C THR A 15 -0.15 3.58 8.95
N LYS A 16 0.78 4.21 8.22
CA LYS A 16 1.71 3.56 7.26
C LYS A 16 2.45 2.37 7.90
N ASN A 17 2.82 2.52 9.17
CA ASN A 17 3.49 1.46 9.94
C ASN A 17 2.56 0.30 10.27
N LYS A 18 1.31 0.60 10.65
CA LYS A 18 0.29 -0.42 10.92
C LYS A 18 -0.04 -1.20 9.65
N LEU A 19 -0.16 -0.51 8.52
CA LEU A 19 -0.31 -1.14 7.21
C LEU A 19 0.87 -2.05 6.87
N ALA A 20 2.12 -1.60 7.01
CA ALA A 20 3.28 -2.42 6.72
C ALA A 20 3.34 -3.70 7.60
N THR A 21 2.89 -3.57 8.85
CA THR A 21 2.82 -4.68 9.81
C THR A 21 1.69 -5.65 9.45
N LEU A 22 0.49 -5.14 9.16
CA LEU A 22 -0.68 -5.94 8.76
C LEU A 22 -0.46 -6.65 7.43
N ALA A 23 0.04 -5.91 6.44
CA ALA A 23 0.36 -6.44 5.13
C ALA A 23 1.59 -7.38 5.18
N GLY A 24 2.41 -7.34 6.22
CA GLY A 24 3.63 -8.16 6.27
C GLY A 24 4.57 -7.87 5.09
N ILE A 25 4.69 -6.59 4.72
CA ILE A 25 5.55 -6.12 3.64
C ILE A 25 6.82 -5.48 4.20
N ASN A 26 7.89 -5.52 3.41
CA ASN A 26 9.15 -4.92 3.82
C ASN A 26 9.02 -3.38 3.88
N LYS A 27 9.49 -2.76 4.96
CA LYS A 27 9.53 -1.30 5.13
C LYS A 27 10.22 -0.60 3.95
N ASN A 28 11.24 -1.24 3.36
CA ASN A 28 11.96 -0.68 2.21
C ASN A 28 11.03 -0.52 0.99
N SER A 29 10.19 -1.52 0.71
CA SER A 29 9.19 -1.46 -0.36
C SER A 29 8.21 -0.29 -0.16
N LEU A 30 7.77 -0.08 1.08
CA LEU A 30 6.87 1.03 1.43
C LEU A 30 7.56 2.40 1.28
N ILE A 31 8.83 2.51 1.68
CA ILE A 31 9.62 3.74 1.56
C ILE A 31 9.83 4.10 0.09
N ASP A 32 10.16 3.13 -0.75
CA ASP A 32 10.37 3.37 -2.19
C ASP A 32 9.07 3.75 -2.91
N LEU A 33 7.95 3.18 -2.49
CA LEU A 33 6.61 3.58 -2.94
C LEU A 33 6.28 5.02 -2.51
N LYS A 34 6.53 5.35 -1.23
CA LYS A 34 6.32 6.71 -0.69
C LYS A 34 7.20 7.75 -1.41
N LYS A 35 8.45 7.40 -1.69
CA LYS A 35 9.41 8.30 -2.38
C LYS A 35 9.14 8.42 -3.88
N GLY A 36 8.15 7.72 -4.43
CA GLY A 36 7.89 7.68 -5.87
C GLY A 36 9.01 7.03 -6.69
N ARG A 37 10.00 6.40 -6.03
CA ARG A 37 11.09 5.66 -6.70
C ARG A 37 10.58 4.38 -7.35
N LYS A 38 9.50 3.81 -6.82
CA LYS A 38 8.74 2.72 -7.45
C LYS A 38 7.33 3.19 -7.78
N LYS A 39 6.97 3.11 -9.07
CA LYS A 39 5.59 3.29 -9.53
C LYS A 39 4.70 2.09 -9.17
N SER A 40 5.29 0.90 -9.01
CA SER A 40 4.60 -0.34 -8.68
C SER A 40 5.38 -1.19 -7.67
N LEU A 41 4.64 -1.86 -6.79
CA LEU A 41 5.14 -2.92 -5.93
C LEU A 41 5.09 -4.27 -6.65
N LYS A 42 5.75 -5.29 -6.10
CA LYS A 42 5.52 -6.67 -6.55
C LYS A 42 4.05 -7.02 -6.33
N PHE A 43 3.47 -7.84 -7.20
CA PHE A 43 2.07 -8.26 -7.08
C PHE A 43 1.73 -8.76 -5.66
N GLU A 44 2.59 -9.60 -5.08
CA GLU A 44 2.47 -10.06 -3.69
C GLU A 44 2.35 -8.94 -2.65
N ASP A 45 3.17 -7.89 -2.76
CA ASP A 45 3.11 -6.74 -1.86
C ASP A 45 1.82 -5.93 -2.07
N VAL A 46 1.33 -5.82 -3.31
CA VAL A 46 0.06 -5.16 -3.61
C VAL A 46 -1.11 -5.97 -3.04
N VAL A 47 -1.12 -7.30 -3.21
CA VAL A 47 -2.09 -8.25 -2.64
C VAL A 47 -2.17 -8.04 -1.14
N LYS A 48 -1.03 -8.08 -0.46
CA LYS A 48 -0.92 -7.87 0.99
C LYS A 48 -1.46 -6.52 1.46
N ILE A 49 -1.15 -5.43 0.74
CA ILE A 49 -1.67 -4.09 1.07
C ILE A 49 -3.17 -4.03 0.87
N ALA A 50 -3.67 -4.57 -0.23
CA ALA A 50 -5.09 -4.57 -0.56
C ALA A 50 -5.88 -5.37 0.47
N ASP A 51 -5.36 -6.53 0.86
CA ASP A 51 -5.93 -7.40 1.90
C ASP A 51 -5.92 -6.71 3.27
N ALA A 52 -4.79 -6.10 3.66
CA ALA A 52 -4.68 -5.34 4.90
C ALA A 52 -5.58 -4.09 4.95
N LEU A 53 -5.85 -3.49 3.79
CA LEU A 53 -6.77 -2.37 3.64
C LEU A 53 -8.21 -2.82 3.36
N ASP A 54 -8.47 -4.12 3.19
CA ASP A 54 -9.76 -4.66 2.77
C ASP A 54 -10.34 -3.89 1.57
N VAL A 55 -9.54 -3.78 0.51
CA VAL A 55 -9.88 -3.12 -0.77
C VAL A 55 -9.49 -4.00 -1.94
N SER A 56 -10.10 -3.79 -3.11
CA SER A 56 -9.71 -4.52 -4.32
C SER A 56 -8.37 -4.05 -4.88
N LEU A 57 -7.62 -5.00 -5.45
CA LEU A 57 -6.37 -4.74 -6.17
C LEU A 57 -6.55 -3.81 -7.37
N ASP A 58 -7.76 -3.77 -7.94
CA ASP A 58 -8.09 -2.90 -9.07
C ASP A 58 -7.94 -1.41 -8.73
N GLU A 59 -8.10 -1.04 -7.46
CA GLU A 59 -7.84 0.33 -7.00
C GLU A 59 -6.38 0.74 -7.21
N PHE A 60 -5.48 -0.23 -7.19
CA PHE A 60 -4.05 -0.05 -7.41
C PHE A 60 -3.62 -0.33 -8.86
N ARG A 61 -4.48 -0.97 -9.68
CA ARG A 61 -4.18 -1.43 -11.04
C ARG A 61 -4.34 -0.36 -12.13
N LYS A 62 -5.13 0.70 -11.90
CA LYS A 62 -5.26 1.81 -12.86
C LYS A 62 -4.01 2.68 -12.87
N GLY A 63 -3.14 2.40 -13.83
CA GLY A 63 -2.03 3.23 -14.31
C GLY A 63 -1.98 3.16 -15.83
#